data_AF-W4VIE3-F1
#
_entry.id   AF-W4VIE3-F1
#
_cell.length_a   1.000
_cell.length_b   1.000
_cell.length_c   1.000
_cell.angle_alpha   90.00
_cell.angle_beta   90.00
_cell.angle_gamma   90.00
#
_symmetry.space_group_name_H-M   'P 1'
#
loop_
_entity.id
_entity.type
_entity.pdbx_description
1 polymer ?
#
loop_
_entity_poly.entity_id
_entity_poly.type
_entity_poly.pdbx_seq_one_letter_code
_entity_poly.pdbx_strand_id
1 'polypeptide(L)'
;MTEQMFALDIGTRSVVGLLMEKKNNQYHLIDYHMIEHHERSMLDGQIHDIVSVSKVIKKVKLHLEEKHDIILEKVCVAAAGRALKTNRVHTTKEITKQPLMNEEDILFLELEAVQKAQYQLATNVEEDPSHNYYCVGYSVIKYLLDGEEIGSLIDQQGEVAEAEIIATFLPKVVVESLLSALNRAELQLEALTLEPIAAIHVLIPPSMRRLNVALVDIGAGTSDIALTSEGTVTAYGMVPRAGER
;
A
#
# COMPACT_ATOMS: atom_id res chain seq x y z
N MET A 1 -22.28 -11.50 -5.01
CA MET A 1 -21.43 -12.18 -6.02
C MET A 1 -20.14 -12.56 -5.33
N THR A 2 -19.60 -13.73 -5.61
CA THR A 2 -18.29 -14.14 -5.08
C THR A 2 -17.22 -13.49 -5.97
N GLU A 3 -16.40 -12.63 -5.38
CA GLU A 3 -15.32 -11.96 -6.11
C GLU A 3 -14.02 -12.71 -5.84
N GLN A 4 -13.43 -13.29 -6.89
CA GLN A 4 -12.12 -13.91 -6.82
C GLN A 4 -11.03 -12.84 -6.95
N MET A 5 -9.98 -12.99 -6.15
CA MET A 5 -8.86 -12.06 -6.09
C MET A 5 -7.56 -12.83 -6.15
N PHE A 6 -6.60 -12.30 -6.92
CA PHE A 6 -5.25 -12.81 -6.98
C PHE A 6 -4.30 -11.75 -6.42
N ALA A 7 -3.50 -12.13 -5.44
CA ALA A 7 -2.52 -11.25 -4.83
C ALA A 7 -1.11 -11.84 -4.95
N LEU A 8 -0.12 -10.98 -5.13
CA LEU A 8 1.29 -11.34 -5.12
C LEU A 8 2.02 -10.54 -4.04
N ASP A 9 2.82 -11.26 -3.27
CA ASP A 9 3.92 -10.70 -2.48
C ASP A 9 5.22 -11.02 -3.22
N ILE A 10 5.93 -9.99 -3.66
CA ILE A 10 7.19 -10.10 -4.41
C ILE A 10 8.33 -9.77 -3.46
N GLY A 11 8.60 -10.73 -2.58
CA GLY A 11 9.67 -10.64 -1.62
C GLY A 11 11.06 -10.78 -2.25
N THR A 12 12.07 -10.44 -1.45
CA THR A 12 13.49 -10.52 -1.81
C THR A 12 13.99 -11.95 -2.04
N ARG A 13 13.44 -12.92 -1.29
CA ARG A 13 13.78 -14.35 -1.41
C ARG A 13 12.83 -15.12 -2.32
N SER A 14 11.55 -14.79 -2.30
CA SER A 14 10.49 -15.59 -2.91
C SER A 14 9.36 -14.72 -3.42
N VAL A 15 8.61 -15.24 -4.39
CA VAL A 15 7.31 -14.72 -4.78
C VAL A 15 6.23 -15.65 -4.23
N VAL A 16 5.27 -15.08 -3.52
CA VAL A 16 4.09 -15.78 -3.00
C VAL A 16 2.87 -15.29 -3.75
N GLY A 17 2.11 -16.20 -4.33
CA GLY A 17 0.81 -15.94 -4.91
C GLY A 17 -0.31 -16.50 -4.06
N LEU A 18 -1.34 -15.68 -3.83
CA LEU A 18 -2.52 -16.01 -3.05
C LEU A 18 -3.75 -15.93 -3.96
N LEU A 19 -4.54 -17.00 -3.99
CA LEU A 19 -5.86 -17.02 -4.60
C LEU A 19 -6.91 -16.95 -3.49
N MET A 20 -7.75 -15.91 -3.53
CA MET A 20 -8.70 -15.60 -2.46
C MET A 20 -10.10 -15.36 -3.02
N GLU A 21 -11.12 -15.56 -2.19
CA GLU A 21 -12.49 -15.13 -2.46
C GLU A 21 -13.00 -14.18 -1.37
N LYS A 22 -13.74 -13.16 -1.78
CA LYS A 22 -14.48 -12.30 -0.86
C LYS A 22 -15.92 -12.81 -0.71
N LYS A 23 -16.31 -13.20 0.51
CA LYS A 23 -17.69 -13.60 0.88
C LYS A 23 -18.11 -12.86 2.14
N ASN A 24 -19.27 -12.19 2.12
CA ASN A 24 -19.87 -11.54 3.30
C ASN A 24 -18.87 -10.65 4.09
N ASN A 25 -18.07 -9.87 3.37
CA ASN A 25 -17.03 -9.01 3.95
C ASN A 25 -15.87 -9.75 4.67
N GLN A 26 -15.74 -11.05 4.44
CA GLN A 26 -14.60 -11.86 4.85
C GLN A 26 -13.82 -12.33 3.63
N TYR A 27 -12.52 -12.51 3.82
CA TYR A 27 -11.64 -13.08 2.82
C TYR A 27 -11.37 -14.55 3.16
N HIS A 28 -11.56 -15.44 2.20
CA HIS A 28 -11.19 -16.84 2.33
C HIS A 28 -10.06 -17.16 1.37
N LEU A 29 -8.98 -17.74 1.91
CA LEU A 29 -7.88 -18.25 1.10
C LEU A 29 -8.34 -19.55 0.43
N ILE A 30 -8.35 -19.55 -0.91
CA ILE A 30 -8.65 -20.73 -1.71
C ILE A 30 -7.39 -21.59 -1.84
N ASP A 31 -6.27 -20.94 -2.20
CA ASP A 31 -4.99 -21.62 -2.42
C ASP A 31 -3.84 -20.62 -2.39
N TYR A 32 -2.62 -21.14 -2.27
CA TYR A 32 -1.41 -20.35 -2.43
C TYR A 32 -0.30 -21.15 -3.13
N HIS A 33 0.61 -20.43 -3.77
CA HIS A 33 1.81 -21.02 -4.33
C HIS A 33 3.01 -20.12 -4.10
N MET A 34 4.16 -20.71 -3.77
CA MET A 34 5.38 -19.97 -3.46
C MET A 34 6.54 -20.54 -4.27
N ILE A 35 7.32 -19.64 -4.87
CA ILE A 35 8.54 -19.99 -5.60
C ILE A 35 9.66 -19.06 -5.14
N GLU A 36 10.79 -19.65 -4.75
CA GLU A 36 12.01 -18.90 -4.44
C GLU A 36 12.69 -18.40 -5.72
N HIS A 37 13.31 -17.21 -5.64
CA HIS A 37 14.14 -16.70 -6.72
C HIS A 37 15.40 -17.58 -6.85
N HIS A 38 15.77 -17.93 -8.09
CA HIS A 38 16.99 -18.71 -8.35
C HIS A 38 18.28 -17.89 -8.16
N GLU A 39 18.19 -16.56 -8.26
CA GLU A 39 19.30 -15.61 -8.16
C GLU A 39 18.85 -14.40 -7.32
N ARG A 40 19.79 -13.51 -6.93
CA ARG A 40 19.48 -12.22 -6.27
C ARG A 40 18.88 -11.21 -7.26
N SER A 41 17.71 -11.54 -7.81
CA SER A 41 16.97 -10.69 -8.76
C SER A 41 16.19 -9.57 -8.09
N MET A 42 15.99 -9.70 -6.78
CA MET A 42 15.52 -8.66 -5.88
C MET A 42 16.66 -8.27 -4.94
N LEU A 43 16.99 -6.99 -4.83
CA LEU A 43 18.00 -6.51 -3.89
C LEU A 43 17.45 -5.28 -3.18
N ASP A 44 17.55 -5.28 -1.85
CA ASP A 44 17.11 -4.17 -1.01
C ASP A 44 15.64 -3.75 -1.23
N GLY A 45 14.78 -4.72 -1.53
CA GLY A 45 13.36 -4.48 -1.81
C GLY A 45 13.10 -3.88 -3.19
N GLN A 46 14.04 -3.95 -4.13
CA GLN A 46 13.85 -3.48 -5.51
C GLN A 46 14.10 -4.60 -6.52
N ILE A 47 13.40 -4.55 -7.64
CA ILE A 47 13.62 -5.45 -8.78
C ILE A 47 14.88 -4.99 -9.53
N HIS A 48 15.95 -5.79 -9.46
CA HIS A 48 17.18 -5.56 -10.21
C HIS A 48 17.18 -6.29 -11.56
N ASP A 49 16.50 -7.44 -11.63
CA ASP A 49 16.32 -8.20 -12.88
C ASP A 49 14.83 -8.48 -13.12
N ILE A 50 14.24 -7.62 -13.96
CA ILE A 50 12.84 -7.70 -14.39
C ILE A 50 12.54 -9.04 -15.10
N VAL A 51 13.48 -9.54 -15.90
CA VAL A 51 13.27 -10.77 -16.67
C VAL A 51 13.21 -11.96 -15.74
N SER A 52 14.14 -12.07 -14.80
CA SER A 52 14.15 -13.15 -13.81
C SER A 52 12.89 -13.12 -12.93
N VAL A 53 12.54 -11.97 -12.36
CA VAL A 53 11.33 -11.83 -11.51
C VAL A 53 10.06 -12.16 -12.30
N SER A 54 9.93 -11.69 -13.54
CA SER A 54 8.76 -12.00 -14.39
C SER A 54 8.58 -13.49 -14.65
N LYS A 55 9.68 -14.26 -14.77
CA LYS A 55 9.61 -15.72 -14.94
C LYS A 55 9.07 -16.39 -13.68
N VAL A 56 9.49 -15.93 -12.49
CA VAL A 56 9.02 -16.47 -11.21
C VAL A 56 7.54 -16.16 -11.03
N ILE A 57 7.12 -14.91 -11.25
CA ILE A 57 5.71 -14.50 -11.22
C ILE A 57 4.87 -15.36 -12.18
N LYS A 58 5.34 -15.54 -13.42
CA LYS A 58 4.62 -16.34 -14.43
C LYS A 58 4.47 -17.79 -14.01
N LYS A 59 5.49 -18.39 -13.38
CA LYS A 59 5.38 -19.76 -12.83
C LYS A 59 4.34 -19.85 -11.71
N VAL A 60 4.31 -18.88 -10.80
CA VAL A 60 3.30 -18.83 -9.71
C VAL A 60 1.90 -18.69 -10.30
N LYS A 61 1.70 -17.77 -11.25
CA LYS A 61 0.45 -17.57 -11.97
C LYS A 61 -0.02 -18.86 -12.65
N LEU A 62 0.81 -19.44 -13.51
CA LEU A 62 0.45 -20.65 -14.29
C LEU A 62 0.10 -21.83 -13.38
N HIS A 63 0.82 -22.01 -12.26
CA HIS A 63 0.50 -23.06 -11.30
C HIS A 63 -0.93 -22.94 -10.74
N LEU A 64 -1.32 -21.72 -10.35
CA LEU A 64 -2.65 -21.46 -9.81
C LEU A 64 -3.73 -21.56 -10.91
N GLU A 65 -3.45 -21.07 -12.12
CA GLU A 65 -4.35 -21.20 -13.27
C GLU A 65 -4.61 -22.67 -13.63
N GLU A 66 -3.55 -23.48 -13.78
CA GLU A 66 -3.65 -24.90 -14.14
C GLU A 66 -4.39 -25.72 -13.06
N LYS A 67 -4.15 -25.42 -11.79
CA LYS A 67 -4.74 -26.17 -10.67
C LYS A 67 -6.23 -25.89 -10.48
N HIS A 68 -6.68 -24.69 -10.80
CA HIS A 68 -8.06 -24.25 -10.58
C HIS A 68 -8.87 -24.08 -11.88
N ASP A 69 -8.26 -24.31 -13.04
CA ASP A 69 -8.88 -24.12 -14.36
C ASP A 69 -9.46 -22.70 -14.54
N ILE A 70 -8.64 -21.70 -14.20
CA ILE A 70 -8.99 -20.26 -14.25
C ILE A 70 -7.97 -19.47 -15.06
N ILE A 71 -8.34 -18.23 -15.41
CA ILE A 71 -7.44 -17.26 -16.04
C ILE A 71 -7.28 -16.06 -15.09
N LEU A 72 -6.03 -15.75 -14.76
CA LEU A 72 -5.64 -14.64 -13.89
C LEU A 72 -5.08 -13.51 -14.75
N GLU A 73 -5.88 -12.46 -14.96
CA GLU A 73 -5.48 -11.28 -15.75
C GLU A 73 -5.06 -10.10 -14.87
N LYS A 74 -5.61 -10.04 -13.66
CA LYS A 74 -5.43 -8.93 -12.72
C LYS A 74 -4.78 -9.40 -11.44
N VAL A 75 -4.01 -8.51 -10.81
CA VAL A 75 -3.29 -8.83 -9.58
C VAL A 75 -3.17 -7.63 -8.65
N CYS A 76 -3.39 -7.88 -7.36
CA CYS A 76 -3.02 -6.98 -6.28
C CYS A 76 -1.59 -7.27 -5.83
N VAL A 77 -0.75 -6.25 -5.66
CA VAL A 77 0.65 -6.45 -5.26
C VAL A 77 0.99 -5.69 -4.00
N ALA A 78 1.67 -6.34 -3.07
CA ALA A 78 2.44 -5.68 -2.03
C ALA A 78 3.85 -5.42 -2.56
N ALA A 79 4.26 -4.15 -2.61
CA ALA A 79 5.61 -3.78 -3.01
C ALA A 79 6.51 -3.53 -1.80
N ALA A 80 7.74 -4.02 -1.91
CA ALA A 80 8.85 -3.59 -1.08
C ALA A 80 9.54 -2.35 -1.69
N GLY A 81 10.23 -1.56 -0.86
CA GLY A 81 11.08 -0.46 -1.32
C GLY A 81 12.04 0.10 -0.27
N ARG A 82 13.31 0.31 -0.66
CA ARG A 82 14.39 0.86 0.19
C ARG A 82 14.23 2.33 0.62
N ALA A 83 13.36 3.08 -0.04
CA ALA A 83 13.36 4.55 0.00
C ALA A 83 11.94 5.11 0.14
N LEU A 84 11.18 4.52 1.05
CA LEU A 84 9.85 4.99 1.40
C LEU A 84 9.96 6.40 1.99
N LYS A 85 9.24 7.34 1.39
CA LYS A 85 9.05 8.67 1.95
C LYS A 85 7.62 8.79 2.44
N THR A 86 7.45 9.36 3.63
CA THR A 86 6.13 9.72 4.16
C THR A 86 6.01 11.23 4.25
N ASN A 87 4.84 11.75 3.91
CA ASN A 87 4.52 13.16 4.11
C ASN A 87 3.19 13.27 4.86
N ARG A 88 3.23 13.94 6.02
CA ARG A 88 2.04 14.22 6.82
C ARG A 88 1.44 15.54 6.35
N VAL A 89 0.19 15.48 5.89
CA VAL A 89 -0.47 16.61 5.27
C VAL A 89 -1.87 16.77 5.82
N HIS A 90 -2.21 18.03 6.04
CA HIS A 90 -3.52 18.46 6.48
C HIS A 90 -4.21 19.26 5.36
N THR A 91 -5.50 19.01 5.16
CA THR A 91 -6.35 19.72 4.20
C THR A 91 -7.68 20.12 4.82
N THR A 92 -8.31 21.13 4.25
CA THR A 92 -9.52 21.77 4.77
C THR A 92 -10.47 22.07 3.63
N LYS A 93 -11.78 21.89 3.83
CA LYS A 93 -12.84 22.22 2.88
C LYS A 93 -13.96 22.97 3.59
N GLU A 94 -14.36 24.11 3.03
CA GLU A 94 -15.55 24.84 3.49
C GLU A 94 -16.80 24.07 3.03
N ILE A 95 -17.62 23.65 4.00
CA ILE A 95 -18.84 22.87 3.79
C ILE A 95 -20.10 23.66 4.18
N THR A 96 -19.96 24.97 4.43
CA THR A 96 -21.07 25.87 4.72
C THR A 96 -22.17 25.75 3.65
N LYS A 97 -23.38 25.36 4.06
CA LYS A 97 -24.56 25.16 3.20
C LYS A 97 -24.42 24.03 2.16
N GLN A 98 -23.42 23.16 2.29
CA GLN A 98 -23.37 21.92 1.51
C GLN A 98 -24.33 20.87 2.10
N PRO A 99 -24.77 19.87 1.32
CA PRO A 99 -25.45 18.70 1.86
C PRO A 99 -24.62 17.99 2.93
N LEU A 100 -25.26 17.07 3.65
CA LEU A 100 -24.56 16.14 4.54
C LEU A 100 -23.47 15.41 3.78
N MET A 101 -22.28 15.30 4.37
CA MET A 101 -21.14 14.66 3.74
C MET A 101 -21.40 13.16 3.55
N ASN A 102 -21.19 12.67 2.34
CA ASN A 102 -21.21 11.25 2.03
C ASN A 102 -19.79 10.68 1.89
N GLU A 103 -19.67 9.38 1.63
CA GLU A 103 -18.37 8.71 1.43
C GLU A 103 -17.54 9.30 0.30
N GLU A 104 -18.19 9.76 -0.79
CA GLU A 104 -17.53 10.37 -1.94
C GLU A 104 -16.93 11.73 -1.58
N ASP A 105 -17.65 12.55 -0.81
CA ASP A 105 -17.16 13.85 -0.32
C ASP A 105 -15.91 13.71 0.55
N ILE A 106 -15.89 12.69 1.40
CA ILE A 106 -14.76 12.38 2.29
C ILE A 106 -13.58 11.87 1.47
N LEU A 107 -13.82 10.96 0.51
CA LEU A 107 -12.79 10.48 -0.39
C LEU A 107 -12.17 11.64 -1.19
N PHE A 108 -12.97 12.60 -1.68
CA PHE A 108 -12.43 13.78 -2.35
C PHE A 108 -11.54 14.61 -1.43
N LEU A 109 -11.96 14.84 -0.18
CA LEU A 109 -11.14 15.54 0.82
C LEU A 109 -9.80 14.83 1.07
N GLU A 110 -9.82 13.50 1.22
CA GLU A 110 -8.60 12.71 1.38
C GLU A 110 -7.69 12.79 0.15
N LEU A 111 -8.26 12.71 -1.06
CA LEU A 111 -7.51 12.82 -2.31
C LEU A 111 -6.91 14.22 -2.51
N GLU A 112 -7.57 15.29 -2.06
CA GLU A 112 -6.98 16.63 -2.02
C GLU A 112 -5.74 16.68 -1.12
N ALA A 113 -5.79 16.04 0.05
CA ALA A 113 -4.62 15.93 0.93
C ALA A 113 -3.48 15.14 0.28
N VAL A 114 -3.79 14.05 -0.44
CA VAL A 114 -2.80 13.26 -1.21
C VAL A 114 -2.16 14.11 -2.31
N GLN A 115 -2.96 14.87 -3.06
CA GLN A 115 -2.45 15.77 -4.11
C GLN A 115 -1.54 16.85 -3.52
N LYS A 116 -1.92 17.45 -2.39
CA LYS A 116 -1.09 18.42 -1.67
C LYS A 116 0.22 17.80 -1.19
N ALA A 117 0.19 16.57 -0.69
CA ALA A 117 1.39 15.83 -0.28
C ALA A 117 2.33 15.55 -1.45
N GLN A 118 1.78 15.15 -2.59
CA GLN A 118 2.53 14.92 -3.83
C GLN A 118 3.19 16.22 -4.34
N TYR A 119 2.45 17.34 -4.31
CA TYR A 119 2.97 18.65 -4.71
C TYR A 119 4.12 19.10 -3.81
N GLN A 120 3.95 19.05 -2.48
CA GLN A 120 4.99 19.40 -1.53
C GLN A 120 6.25 18.55 -1.70
N LEU A 121 6.08 17.25 -1.94
CA LEU A 121 7.22 16.35 -2.17
C LEU A 121 7.97 16.73 -3.45
N ALA A 122 7.27 17.15 -4.50
CA ALA A 122 7.88 17.57 -5.76
C ALA A 122 8.56 18.95 -5.67
N THR A 123 8.05 19.87 -4.84
CA THR A 123 8.64 21.21 -4.67
C THR A 123 9.80 21.25 -3.69
N ASN A 124 9.84 20.35 -2.71
CA ASN A 124 10.91 20.30 -1.70
C ASN A 124 12.19 19.59 -2.19
N VAL A 125 12.26 19.22 -3.47
CA VAL A 125 13.42 18.53 -4.05
C VAL A 125 14.50 19.56 -4.41
N GLU A 126 15.20 20.08 -3.42
CA GLU A 126 16.48 20.78 -3.62
C GLU A 126 17.64 19.82 -3.96
N GLU A 127 17.46 18.50 -3.82
CA GLU A 127 18.59 17.55 -3.90
C GLU A 127 18.65 16.61 -5.12
N ASP A 128 17.57 16.32 -5.86
CA ASP A 128 17.71 15.60 -7.14
C ASP A 128 16.41 15.56 -8.00
N PRO A 129 16.31 16.36 -9.08
CA PRO A 129 15.15 16.33 -9.99
C PRO A 129 14.95 15.00 -10.74
N SER A 130 15.88 14.03 -10.63
CA SER A 130 15.74 12.71 -11.25
C SER A 130 14.85 11.74 -10.47
N HIS A 131 14.53 12.02 -9.20
CA HIS A 131 13.74 11.13 -8.35
C HIS A 131 12.28 11.58 -8.28
N ASN A 132 11.53 11.30 -9.36
CA ASN A 132 10.07 11.34 -9.29
C ASN A 132 9.56 10.25 -8.33
N TYR A 133 8.56 10.57 -7.52
CA TYR A 133 7.92 9.64 -6.58
C TYR A 133 6.46 9.43 -6.93
N TYR A 134 5.97 8.21 -6.76
CA TYR A 134 4.55 7.88 -6.83
C TYR A 134 3.98 7.69 -5.43
N CYS A 135 2.83 8.30 -5.17
CA CYS A 135 2.02 7.94 -4.01
C CYS A 135 1.49 6.51 -4.18
N VAL A 136 1.77 5.65 -3.20
CA VAL A 136 1.39 4.22 -3.23
C VAL A 136 0.40 3.86 -2.12
N GLY A 137 0.10 4.79 -1.23
CA GLY A 137 -0.90 4.62 -0.19
C GLY A 137 -0.93 5.80 0.77
N TYR A 138 -2.01 5.90 1.54
CA TYR A 138 -2.11 6.85 2.62
C TYR A 138 -2.88 6.24 3.79
N SER A 139 -2.81 6.89 4.95
CA SER A 139 -3.63 6.55 6.11
C SER A 139 -4.16 7.84 6.73
N VAL A 140 -5.45 7.84 7.06
CA VAL A 140 -6.06 8.94 7.78
C VAL A 140 -5.58 8.92 9.22
N ILE A 141 -5.01 10.04 9.65
CA ILE A 141 -4.62 10.26 11.04
C ILE A 141 -5.86 10.66 11.82
N LYS A 142 -6.58 11.70 11.36
CA LYS A 142 -7.81 12.19 11.98
C LYS A 142 -8.64 13.05 11.03
N TYR A 143 -9.92 13.19 11.37
CA TYR A 143 -10.80 14.20 10.82
C TYR A 143 -11.12 15.25 11.86
N LEU A 144 -11.38 16.48 11.40
CA LEU A 144 -11.92 17.54 12.23
C LEU A 144 -13.15 18.14 11.57
N LEU A 145 -14.11 18.55 12.39
CA LEU A 145 -15.27 19.34 12.01
C LEU A 145 -15.29 20.59 12.88
N ASP A 146 -15.21 21.76 12.25
CA ASP A 146 -15.16 23.05 12.92
C ASP A 146 -14.06 23.13 14.02
N GLY A 147 -12.91 22.49 13.76
CA GLY A 147 -11.76 22.43 14.66
C GLY A 147 -11.81 21.33 15.73
N GLU A 148 -12.92 20.58 15.85
CA GLU A 148 -13.05 19.48 16.82
C GLU A 148 -12.80 18.13 16.16
N GLU A 149 -11.99 17.27 16.81
CA GLU A 149 -11.66 15.94 16.28
C GLU A 149 -12.86 14.99 16.36
N ILE A 150 -13.17 14.34 15.23
CA ILE A 150 -14.28 13.40 15.13
C ILE A 150 -13.87 12.08 14.46
N GLY A 151 -14.57 11.00 14.78
CA GLY A 151 -14.26 9.67 14.24
C GLY A 151 -14.69 9.46 12.77
N SER A 152 -15.67 10.20 12.28
CA SER A 152 -16.15 10.11 10.90
C SER A 152 -16.89 11.40 10.50
N LEU A 153 -16.63 11.86 9.27
CA LEU A 153 -17.33 12.98 8.64
C LEU A 153 -18.66 12.57 7.99
N ILE A 154 -18.99 11.28 7.92
CA ILE A 154 -20.23 10.81 7.28
C ILE A 154 -21.44 11.39 8.00
N ASP A 155 -22.39 11.92 7.24
CA ASP A 155 -23.62 12.55 7.70
C ASP A 155 -23.39 13.76 8.65
N GLN A 156 -22.20 14.34 8.63
CA GLN A 156 -21.89 15.55 9.39
C GLN A 156 -22.25 16.83 8.62
N GLN A 157 -22.48 17.90 9.38
CA GLN A 157 -22.71 19.25 8.88
C GLN A 157 -21.99 20.27 9.76
N GLY A 158 -21.39 21.29 9.14
CA GLY A 158 -20.65 22.35 9.82
C GLY A 158 -20.27 23.47 8.87
N GLU A 159 -19.25 24.23 9.24
CA GLU A 159 -18.65 25.27 8.41
C GLU A 159 -17.40 24.75 7.69
N VAL A 160 -16.55 24.00 8.38
CA VAL A 160 -15.27 23.50 7.87
C VAL A 160 -15.07 22.03 8.20
N ALA A 161 -14.78 21.22 7.19
CA ALA A 161 -14.33 19.83 7.33
C ALA A 161 -12.84 19.74 7.03
N GLU A 162 -12.12 18.95 7.82
CA GLU A 162 -10.67 18.82 7.71
C GLU A 162 -10.26 17.35 7.77
N ALA A 163 -9.21 17.00 7.03
CA ALA A 163 -8.60 15.68 7.07
C ALA A 163 -7.08 15.83 7.20
N GLU A 164 -6.52 15.08 8.14
CA GLU A 164 -5.08 14.91 8.27
C GLU A 164 -4.71 13.48 7.89
N ILE A 165 -3.75 13.34 6.97
CA ILE A 165 -3.29 12.05 6.48
C ILE A 165 -1.76 11.93 6.58
N ILE A 166 -1.28 10.70 6.57
CA ILE A 166 0.09 10.36 6.20
C ILE A 166 0.09 9.71 4.83
N ALA A 167 0.59 10.41 3.82
CA ALA A 167 0.77 9.89 2.47
C ALA A 167 2.15 9.22 2.36
N THR A 168 2.22 8.14 1.60
CA THR A 168 3.41 7.30 1.48
C THR A 168 3.80 7.13 0.01
N PHE A 169 5.10 7.28 -0.26
CA PHE A 169 5.63 7.42 -1.59
C PHE A 169 6.78 6.45 -1.86
N LEU A 170 6.81 5.90 -3.07
CA LEU A 170 7.94 5.11 -3.60
C LEU A 170 8.60 5.84 -4.77
N PRO A 171 9.91 5.64 -5.00
CA PRO A 171 10.57 6.11 -6.21
C PRO A 171 9.90 5.53 -7.46
N LYS A 172 9.74 6.35 -8.49
CA LYS A 172 9.11 6.00 -9.76
C LYS A 172 9.70 4.74 -10.39
N VAL A 173 11.02 4.62 -10.38
CA VAL A 173 11.75 3.47 -10.94
C VAL A 173 11.34 2.12 -10.31
N VAL A 174 11.01 2.11 -9.02
CA VAL A 174 10.60 0.89 -8.30
C VAL A 174 9.24 0.43 -8.83
N VAL A 175 8.29 1.36 -8.95
CA VAL A 175 6.95 1.07 -9.47
C VAL A 175 6.99 0.67 -10.94
N GLU A 176 7.78 1.36 -11.77
CA GLU A 176 7.91 1.02 -13.21
C GLU A 176 8.55 -0.36 -13.43
N SER A 177 9.53 -0.73 -12.60
CA SER A 177 10.16 -2.04 -12.66
C SER A 177 9.17 -3.14 -12.27
N LEU A 178 8.33 -2.90 -11.25
CA LEU A 178 7.23 -3.79 -10.88
C LEU A 178 6.22 -3.96 -12.02
N LEU A 179 5.71 -2.86 -12.57
CA LEU A 179 4.78 -2.89 -13.70
C LEU A 179 5.35 -3.64 -14.90
N SER A 180 6.65 -3.45 -15.18
CA SER A 180 7.34 -4.16 -16.25
C SER A 180 7.43 -5.67 -16.01
N ALA A 181 7.67 -6.09 -14.76
CA ALA A 181 7.71 -7.51 -14.39
C ALA A 181 6.32 -8.16 -14.51
N LEU A 182 5.27 -7.47 -14.07
CA LEU A 182 3.87 -7.92 -14.16
C LEU A 182 3.41 -8.03 -15.62
N ASN A 183 3.66 -7.01 -16.43
CA ASN A 183 3.26 -7.00 -17.84
C ASN A 183 3.92 -8.16 -18.62
N ARG A 184 5.19 -8.45 -18.34
CA ARG A 184 5.88 -9.62 -18.92
C ARG A 184 5.32 -10.97 -18.46
N ALA A 185 4.67 -11.01 -17.31
CA ALA A 185 3.93 -12.17 -16.82
C ALA A 185 2.45 -12.17 -17.27
N GLU A 186 2.06 -11.23 -18.15
CA GLU A 186 0.69 -11.08 -18.67
C GLU A 186 -0.31 -10.82 -17.52
N LEU A 187 0.07 -9.93 -16.61
CA LEU A 187 -0.75 -9.47 -15.49
C LEU A 187 -0.89 -7.94 -15.51
N GLN A 188 -2.11 -7.49 -15.27
CA GLN A 188 -2.45 -6.09 -15.04
C GLN A 188 -2.48 -5.81 -13.55
N LEU A 189 -1.79 -4.75 -13.12
CA LEU A 189 -1.85 -4.29 -11.73
C LEU A 189 -3.24 -3.71 -11.46
N GLU A 190 -3.98 -4.32 -10.53
CA GLU A 190 -5.28 -3.85 -10.08
C GLU A 190 -5.17 -2.93 -8.87
N ALA A 191 -4.32 -3.29 -7.92
CA ALA A 191 -4.02 -2.49 -6.76
C ALA A 191 -2.57 -2.68 -6.31
N LEU A 192 -1.98 -1.61 -5.78
CA LEU A 192 -0.67 -1.61 -5.15
C LEU A 192 -0.82 -1.20 -3.70
N THR A 193 -0.14 -1.91 -2.81
CA THR A 193 0.03 -1.49 -1.42
C THR A 193 1.47 -1.72 -0.98
N LEU A 194 1.78 -1.31 0.24
CA LEU A 194 3.05 -1.58 0.89
C LEU A 194 2.85 -2.64 1.96
N GLU A 195 3.83 -3.53 2.11
CA GLU A 195 3.87 -4.53 3.17
C GLU A 195 3.56 -3.96 4.56
N PRO A 196 4.15 -2.83 5.03
CA PRO A 196 3.84 -2.30 6.36
C PRO A 196 2.41 -1.75 6.48
N ILE A 197 1.80 -1.29 5.38
CA ILE A 197 0.39 -0.84 5.35
C ILE A 197 -0.53 -2.06 5.45
N ALA A 198 -0.25 -3.11 4.67
CA ALA A 198 -1.03 -4.34 4.70
C ALA A 198 -0.92 -5.05 6.06
N ALA A 199 0.30 -5.20 6.58
CA ALA A 199 0.58 -5.92 7.82
C ALA A 199 -0.07 -5.26 9.04
N ILE A 200 0.03 -3.92 9.17
CA ILE A 200 -0.60 -3.21 10.31
C ILE A 200 -2.13 -3.32 10.25
N HIS A 201 -2.73 -3.34 9.06
CA HIS A 201 -4.18 -3.45 8.89
C HIS A 201 -4.71 -4.82 9.36
N VAL A 202 -3.95 -5.88 9.12
CA VAL A 202 -4.33 -7.25 9.51
C VAL A 202 -4.00 -7.53 10.97
N LEU A 203 -2.82 -7.11 11.45
CA LEU A 203 -2.30 -7.53 12.75
C LEU A 203 -2.70 -6.60 13.90
N ILE A 204 -2.87 -5.30 13.66
CA ILE A 204 -3.09 -4.30 14.71
C ILE A 204 -4.44 -3.59 14.52
N PRO A 205 -5.52 -4.10 15.17
CA PRO A 205 -6.85 -3.50 15.06
C PRO A 205 -6.88 -2.09 15.69
N PRO A 206 -7.82 -1.21 15.29
CA PRO A 206 -7.92 0.16 15.81
C PRO A 206 -7.95 0.28 17.34
N SER A 207 -8.56 -0.69 18.03
CA SER A 207 -8.59 -0.74 19.50
C SER A 207 -7.21 -0.85 20.13
N MET A 208 -6.24 -1.47 19.45
CA MET A 208 -4.87 -1.67 19.93
C MET A 208 -3.96 -0.48 19.59
N ARG A 209 -4.29 0.33 18.58
CA ARG A 209 -3.46 1.46 18.12
C ARG A 209 -3.27 2.56 19.19
N ARG A 210 -4.17 2.64 20.18
CA ARG A 210 -4.04 3.55 21.34
C ARG A 210 -2.94 3.14 22.32
N LEU A 211 -2.38 1.94 22.20
CA LEU A 211 -1.31 1.44 23.05
C LEU A 211 0.09 1.85 22.56
N ASN A 212 0.18 2.68 21.51
CA ASN A 212 1.44 3.15 20.92
C ASN A 212 2.36 1.99 20.54
N VAL A 213 1.89 1.14 19.62
CA VAL A 213 2.56 -0.07 19.18
C VAL A 213 3.47 0.22 17.98
N ALA A 214 4.64 -0.41 17.97
CA ALA A 214 5.49 -0.54 16.80
C ALA A 214 5.36 -1.96 16.25
N LEU A 215 4.92 -2.09 14.99
CA LEU A 215 5.02 -3.31 14.22
C LEU A 215 6.37 -3.32 13.50
N VAL A 216 7.12 -4.40 13.65
CA VAL A 216 8.36 -4.65 12.91
C VAL A 216 8.25 -6.03 12.28
N ASP A 217 8.07 -6.07 10.98
CA ASP A 217 8.07 -7.29 10.18
C ASP A 217 9.48 -7.48 9.60
N ILE A 218 10.09 -8.64 9.85
CA ILE A 218 11.48 -8.91 9.50
C ILE A 218 11.49 -9.99 8.42
N GLY A 219 11.62 -9.55 7.17
CA GLY A 219 11.70 -10.41 6.01
C GLY A 219 13.09 -10.99 5.76
N ALA A 220 13.34 -11.39 4.51
CA ALA A 220 14.65 -11.87 4.09
C ALA A 220 15.64 -10.71 3.89
N GLY A 221 15.34 -9.77 3.00
CA GLY A 221 16.21 -8.62 2.69
C GLY A 221 15.78 -7.28 3.31
N THR A 222 14.51 -7.14 3.70
CA THR A 222 13.93 -5.89 4.23
C THR A 222 13.24 -6.10 5.57
N SER A 223 13.28 -5.07 6.41
CA SER A 223 12.42 -4.98 7.60
C SER A 223 11.44 -3.82 7.43
N ASP A 224 10.18 -4.11 7.66
CA ASP A 224 9.03 -3.27 7.43
C ASP A 224 8.48 -2.78 8.76
N ILE A 225 8.26 -1.48 8.87
CA ILE A 225 7.99 -0.80 10.14
C ILE A 225 6.71 0.02 10.00
N ALA A 226 5.80 -0.14 10.96
CA ALA A 226 4.64 0.72 11.13
C ALA A 226 4.51 1.15 12.59
N LEU A 227 4.37 2.45 12.83
CA LEU A 227 4.23 3.02 14.17
C LEU A 227 2.81 3.54 14.36
N THR A 228 2.23 3.22 15.51
CA THR A 228 0.92 3.75 15.91
C THR A 228 1.07 4.73 17.06
N SER A 229 0.28 5.80 17.01
CA SER A 229 0.15 6.78 18.09
C SER A 229 -1.22 7.43 17.98
N GLU A 230 -1.78 7.90 19.11
CA GLU A 230 -3.06 8.62 19.12
C GLU A 230 -4.22 7.81 18.49
N GLY A 231 -4.16 6.47 18.53
CA GLY A 231 -5.19 5.61 17.97
C GLY A 231 -5.11 5.39 16.45
N THR A 232 -4.12 5.94 15.76
CA THR A 232 -3.92 5.78 14.32
C THR A 232 -2.48 5.40 13.95
N VAL A 233 -2.21 5.15 12.67
CA VAL A 233 -0.86 4.92 12.15
C VAL A 233 -0.22 6.27 11.84
N THR A 234 0.97 6.51 12.37
CA THR A 234 1.64 7.83 12.31
C THR A 234 2.97 7.80 11.59
N ALA A 235 3.53 6.61 11.33
CA ALA A 235 4.72 6.47 10.50
C ALA A 235 4.75 5.10 9.84
N TYR A 236 5.30 5.08 8.63
CA TYR A 236 5.74 3.89 7.92
C TYR A 236 7.24 4.00 7.66
N GLY A 237 7.94 2.88 7.69
CA GLY A 237 9.36 2.82 7.42
C GLY A 237 9.73 1.47 6.81
N MET A 238 10.79 1.48 6.02
CA MET A 238 11.38 0.26 5.45
C MET A 238 12.89 0.38 5.54
N VAL A 239 13.55 -0.68 6.01
CA VAL A 239 15.01 -0.72 6.15
C VAL A 239 15.57 -1.91 5.36
N PRO A 240 16.63 -1.74 4.55
CA PRO A 240 17.28 -2.81 3.79
C PRO A 240 18.20 -3.67 4.67
N ARG A 241 17.67 -4.13 5.80
CA ARG A 241 18.37 -4.95 6.79
C ARG A 241 17.37 -5.93 7.36
N ALA A 242 17.63 -7.23 7.20
CA ALA A 242 16.80 -8.28 7.77
C ALA A 242 17.59 -9.58 7.94
N GLY A 243 17.01 -10.74 7.60
CA GLY A 243 17.61 -12.06 7.82
C GLY A 243 18.76 -12.45 6.88
N GLU A 244 18.90 -11.81 5.72
CA GLU A 244 19.95 -12.11 4.73
C GLU A 244 21.29 -11.46 5.09
N ARG A 245 22.33 -12.29 5.13
CA ARG A 245 23.75 -11.90 5.26
C ARG A 245 24.49 -12.18 3.96
#